data_AF-A0A142BFR4-F1
#
_entry.id   AF-A0A142BFR4-F1
#
_cell.length_a   1.000
_cell.length_b   1.000
_cell.length_c   1.000
_cell.angle_alpha   90.00
_cell.angle_beta   90.00
_cell.angle_gamma   90.00
#
_symmetry.space_group_name_H-M   'P 1'
#
loop_
_entity.id
_entity.type
_entity.pdbx_description
1 polymer ?
#
loop_
_entity_poly.entity_id
_entity_poly.type
_entity_poly.pdbx_seq_one_letter_code
_entity_poly.pdbx_strand_id
1 'polypeptide(L)'
;MSKQQGADGSQRGVILSLLCEHMLLLHPEQFVLLKNKQAGMPAGCLIERLNAEALLATVKSVVESEDPDTELKALALALEHTLPKRESSRHMAGRDLGEQKATDSLKAHARKFKLLDAA
;
A
#
# COMPACT_ATOMS: atom_id res chain seq x y z
N MET A 1 -10.67 1.29 1.93
CA MET A 1 -11.68 2.26 1.48
C MET A 1 -13.06 1.73 1.83
N SER A 2 -13.55 2.05 3.03
CA SER A 2 -14.98 2.01 3.33
C SER A 2 -15.68 2.86 2.27
N LYS A 3 -16.69 2.33 1.57
CA LYS A 3 -17.46 3.13 0.62
C LYS A 3 -18.16 4.23 1.42
N GLN A 4 -17.65 5.45 1.33
CA GLN A 4 -18.31 6.62 1.87
C GLN A 4 -19.45 6.94 0.90
N GLN A 5 -20.69 6.68 1.30
CA GLN A 5 -21.89 6.86 0.49
C GLN A 5 -22.68 8.10 0.94
N GLY A 6 -23.53 8.63 0.05
CA GLY A 6 -24.32 9.85 0.30
C GLY A 6 -23.53 11.14 0.09
N ALA A 7 -24.21 12.29 0.23
CA ALA A 7 -23.61 13.61 0.01
C ALA A 7 -22.39 13.85 0.92
N ASP A 8 -22.51 13.51 2.20
CA ASP A 8 -21.42 13.61 3.17
C ASP A 8 -20.25 12.68 2.85
N GLY A 9 -20.55 11.47 2.38
CA GLY A 9 -19.52 10.51 2.00
C GLY A 9 -18.75 10.91 0.74
N SER A 10 -19.46 11.53 -0.22
CA SER A 10 -18.86 12.13 -1.40
C SER A 10 -17.99 13.33 -1.04
N GLN A 11 -18.43 14.18 -0.11
CA GLN A 11 -17.71 15.39 0.27
C GLN A 11 -16.45 15.08 1.10
N ARG A 12 -16.55 14.17 2.08
CA ARG A 12 -15.42 13.82 2.96
C ARG A 12 -14.30 13.12 2.21
N GLY A 13 -14.62 12.24 1.27
CA GLY A 13 -13.62 11.58 0.41
C GLY A 13 -12.85 12.57 -0.45
N VAL A 14 -13.54 13.54 -1.05
CA VAL A 14 -12.93 14.60 -1.85
C VAL A 14 -12.06 15.52 -1.00
N ILE A 15 -12.53 15.94 0.18
CA ILE A 15 -11.74 16.77 1.12
C ILE A 15 -10.45 16.04 1.51
N LEU A 16 -10.53 14.76 1.89
CA LEU A 16 -9.34 13.97 2.23
C LEU A 16 -8.38 13.83 1.04
N SER A 17 -8.90 13.57 -0.16
CA SER A 17 -8.07 13.49 -1.38
C SER A 17 -7.35 14.81 -1.64
N LEU A 18 -8.07 15.93 -1.56
CA LEU A 18 -7.50 17.27 -1.76
C LEU A 18 -6.47 17.62 -0.69
N LEU A 19 -6.71 17.29 0.58
CA LEU A 19 -5.74 17.54 1.66
C LEU A 19 -4.46 16.72 1.45
N CYS A 20 -4.58 15.44 1.06
CA CYS A 20 -3.43 14.62 0.68
C CYS A 20 -2.70 15.23 -0.52
N GLU A 21 -3.41 15.60 -1.58
CA GLU A 21 -2.82 16.27 -2.75
C GLU A 21 -2.11 17.58 -2.36
N HIS A 22 -2.69 18.40 -1.49
CA HIS A 22 -2.08 19.63 -0.99
C HIS A 22 -0.76 19.39 -0.24
N MET A 23 -0.69 18.35 0.59
CA MET A 23 0.57 17.99 1.26
C MET A 23 1.64 17.54 0.25
N LEU A 24 1.23 16.93 -0.85
CA LEU A 24 2.12 16.44 -1.90
C LEU A 24 2.62 17.55 -2.82
N LEU A 25 1.90 18.67 -2.94
CA LEU A 25 2.38 19.89 -3.60
C LEU A 25 3.62 20.49 -2.91
N LEU A 26 3.87 20.14 -1.65
CA LEU A 26 5.04 20.58 -0.90
C LEU A 26 6.30 19.74 -1.21
N HIS A 27 6.16 18.64 -1.94
CA HIS A 27 7.31 17.83 -2.33
C HIS A 27 8.14 18.55 -3.41
N PRO A 28 9.48 18.66 -3.27
CA PRO A 28 10.33 19.41 -4.21
C PRO A 28 10.17 18.97 -5.67
N GLU A 29 10.09 17.66 -5.92
CA GLU A 29 9.91 17.16 -7.29
C GLU A 29 8.56 17.51 -7.88
N GLN A 30 7.52 17.50 -7.05
CA GLN A 30 6.18 17.83 -7.48
C GLN A 30 6.07 19.31 -7.81
N PHE A 31 6.73 20.15 -7.01
CA PHE A 31 6.88 21.57 -7.32
C PHE A 31 7.60 21.80 -8.66
N VAL A 32 8.67 21.05 -8.95
CA VAL A 32 9.40 21.14 -10.23
C VAL A 32 8.52 20.74 -11.42
N LEU A 33 7.77 19.64 -11.32
CA LEU A 33 6.84 19.20 -12.37
C LEU A 33 5.81 20.30 -12.69
N LEU A 34 5.20 20.87 -11.66
CA LEU A 34 4.20 21.93 -11.81
C LEU A 34 4.80 23.22 -12.39
N LYS A 35 5.98 23.63 -11.92
CA LYS A 35 6.70 24.79 -12.46
C LYS A 35 6.99 24.63 -13.96
N ASN A 36 7.24 23.40 -14.41
CA ASN A 36 7.49 23.06 -15.81
C ASN A 36 6.22 22.75 -16.62
N LYS A 37 5.01 23.00 -16.06
CA LYS A 37 3.71 22.70 -16.69
C LYS A 37 3.53 21.22 -17.07
N GLN A 38 4.20 20.33 -16.35
CA GLN A 38 4.03 18.89 -16.49
C GLN A 38 2.92 18.39 -15.57
N ALA A 39 2.36 17.23 -15.88
CA ALA A 39 1.40 16.58 -15.00
C ALA A 39 2.06 16.25 -13.66
N GLY A 40 1.36 16.56 -12.56
CA GLY A 40 1.78 16.15 -11.22
C GLY A 40 1.71 14.63 -11.07
N MET A 41 2.62 14.08 -10.29
CA MET A 41 2.60 12.68 -9.88
C MET A 41 1.39 12.37 -8.98
N PRO A 42 0.69 11.23 -9.16
CA PRO A 42 -0.33 10.78 -8.23
C PRO A 42 0.23 10.56 -6.81
N ALA A 43 -0.63 10.75 -5.80
CA ALA A 43 -0.28 10.59 -4.39
C ALA A 43 0.39 9.25 -4.07
N GLY A 44 -0.14 8.15 -4.60
CA GLY A 44 0.41 6.81 -4.40
C GLY A 44 1.85 6.69 -4.91
N CYS A 45 2.12 7.19 -6.12
CA CYS A 45 3.46 7.14 -6.70
C CYS A 45 4.47 7.98 -5.89
N LEU A 46 4.05 9.14 -5.37
CA LEU A 46 4.94 9.96 -4.57
C LEU A 46 5.25 9.31 -3.20
N ILE A 47 4.26 8.68 -2.57
CA ILE A 47 4.46 7.89 -1.36
C ILE A 47 5.42 6.72 -1.61
N GLU A 48 5.25 5.99 -2.72
CA GLU A 48 6.13 4.88 -3.10
C GLU A 48 7.57 5.35 -3.28
N ARG A 49 7.78 6.48 -3.97
CA ARG A 49 9.11 7.08 -4.13
C ARG A 49 9.74 7.49 -2.80
N LEU A 50 9.00 8.21 -1.96
CA LEU A 50 9.48 8.63 -0.64
C LEU A 50 9.88 7.43 0.24
N ASN A 51 9.08 6.35 0.21
CA ASN A 51 9.40 5.12 0.93
C ASN A 51 10.69 4.47 0.40
N ALA A 52 10.87 4.44 -0.93
CA ALA A 52 12.08 3.90 -1.54
C ALA A 52 13.32 4.74 -1.22
N GLU A 53 13.21 6.07 -1.28
CA GLU A 53 14.29 7.00 -0.95
C GLU A 53 14.69 6.88 0.54
N ALA A 54 13.71 6.82 1.45
CA ALA A 54 13.96 6.59 2.86
C ALA A 54 14.64 5.24 3.10
N LEU A 55 14.15 4.17 2.48
CA LEU A 55 14.76 2.84 2.61
C LEU A 55 16.21 2.82 2.10
N LEU A 56 16.48 3.41 0.93
CA LEU A 56 17.83 3.49 0.39
C LEU A 56 18.77 4.29 1.31
N ALA A 57 18.31 5.42 1.84
CA ALA A 57 19.09 6.22 2.78
C ALA A 57 19.42 5.44 4.05
N THR A 58 18.45 4.70 4.60
CA THR A 58 18.68 3.86 5.79
C THR A 58 19.61 2.68 5.49
N VAL A 59 19.42 1.97 4.38
CA VAL A 59 20.34 0.89 3.97
C VAL A 59 21.76 1.41 3.80
N LYS A 60 21.92 2.60 3.23
CA LYS A 60 23.23 3.24 3.10
C LYS A 60 23.85 3.51 4.47
N SER A 61 23.10 4.05 5.44
CA SER A 61 23.64 4.30 6.79
C SER A 61 24.03 3.01 7.52
N VAL A 62 23.29 1.91 7.31
CA VAL A 62 23.64 0.59 7.85
C VAL A 62 24.97 0.12 7.28
N VAL A 63 25.14 0.18 5.96
CA VAL A 63 26.37 -0.27 5.28
C VAL A 63 27.59 0.58 5.67
N GLU A 64 27.40 1.87 5.90
CA GLU A 64 28.46 2.82 6.28
C GLU A 64 28.77 2.83 7.79
N SER A 65 28.03 2.05 8.60
CA SER A 65 28.21 2.02 10.06
C SER A 65 29.46 1.26 10.50
N GLU A 66 29.91 1.52 11.72
CA GLU A 66 31.05 0.82 12.33
C GLU A 66 30.77 -0.68 12.56
N ASP A 67 29.50 -1.04 12.81
CA ASP A 67 29.02 -2.42 12.96
C ASP A 67 27.72 -2.63 12.15
N PRO A 68 27.83 -2.91 10.84
CA PRO A 68 26.69 -3.10 9.95
C PRO A 68 25.78 -4.26 10.37
N ASP A 69 26.31 -5.29 11.04
CA ASP A 69 25.53 -6.46 11.43
C ASP A 69 24.56 -6.13 12.57
N THR A 70 25.00 -5.28 13.50
CA THR A 70 24.15 -4.76 14.58
C THR A 70 23.11 -3.76 14.05
N GLU A 71 23.52 -2.82 13.20
CA GLU A 71 22.60 -1.84 12.60
C GLU A 71 21.54 -2.50 11.69
N LEU A 72 21.92 -3.55 10.94
CA LEU A 72 20.96 -4.31 10.13
C LEU A 72 19.91 -5.00 11.00
N LYS A 73 20.29 -5.55 12.15
CA LYS A 73 19.34 -6.15 13.11
C LYS A 73 18.40 -5.09 13.68
N ALA A 74 18.91 -3.90 13.99
CA ALA A 74 18.10 -2.78 14.45
C ALA A 74 17.09 -2.34 13.38
N LEU A 75 17.51 -2.25 12.11
CA LEU A 75 16.62 -1.97 10.98
C LEU A 75 15.53 -3.04 10.82
N ALA A 76 15.90 -4.33 10.89
CA ALA A 76 14.94 -5.43 10.78
C ALA A 76 13.85 -5.35 11.88
N LEU A 77 14.25 -5.11 13.13
CA LEU A 77 13.33 -4.90 14.25
C LEU A 77 12.43 -3.67 14.02
N ALA A 78 12.99 -2.55 13.55
CA ALA A 78 12.21 -1.36 13.26
C ALA A 78 11.16 -1.59 12.15
N LEU A 79 11.51 -2.37 11.13
CA LEU A 79 10.58 -2.75 10.06
C LEU A 79 9.44 -3.63 10.57
N GLU A 80 9.72 -4.62 11.43
CA GLU A 80 8.68 -5.44 12.07
C GLU A 80 7.68 -4.60 12.87
N HIS A 81 8.17 -3.58 13.59
CA HIS A 81 7.32 -2.68 14.37
C HIS A 81 6.47 -1.73 13.50
N THR A 82 7.01 -1.26 12.39
CA THR A 82 6.34 -0.29 11.50
C THR A 82 5.38 -0.95 10.51
N LEU A 83 5.54 -2.25 10.25
CA LEU A 83 4.68 -3.06 9.38
C LEU A 83 3.91 -4.13 10.17
N PRO A 84 3.04 -3.74 11.11
CA PRO A 84 2.34 -4.72 11.93
C PRO A 84 1.40 -5.58 11.09
N LYS A 85 1.24 -6.84 11.51
CA LYS A 85 0.23 -7.74 10.97
C LYS A 85 -1.15 -7.10 11.20
N ARG A 86 -1.75 -6.57 10.13
CA ARG A 86 -3.05 -5.92 10.19
C ARG A 86 -4.15 -6.98 10.28
N GLU A 87 -4.63 -7.19 11.49
CA GLU A 87 -5.89 -7.90 11.77
C GLU A 87 -7.06 -7.04 11.27
N SER A 88 -7.38 -7.15 9.98
CA SER A 88 -8.49 -6.41 9.38
C SER A 88 -9.63 -7.34 9.03
N SER A 89 -10.80 -7.05 9.59
CA SER A 89 -12.03 -7.75 9.24
C SER A 89 -12.40 -7.58 7.76
N ARG A 90 -11.91 -6.53 7.07
CA ARG A 90 -12.03 -6.35 5.61
C ARG A 90 -11.23 -7.38 4.83
N HIS A 91 -10.11 -7.83 5.40
CA HIS A 91 -9.27 -8.88 4.85
C HIS A 91 -9.64 -10.26 5.42
N MET A 92 -10.86 -10.39 5.96
CA MET A 92 -11.40 -11.63 6.52
C MET A 92 -10.58 -12.19 7.70
N ALA A 93 -9.69 -11.39 8.30
CA ALA A 93 -8.95 -11.79 9.48
C ALA A 93 -9.92 -12.13 10.62
N GLY A 94 -9.72 -13.30 11.24
CA GLY A 94 -10.52 -13.79 12.37
C GLY A 94 -11.98 -14.11 12.05
N ARG A 95 -12.40 -14.14 10.78
CA ARG A 95 -13.78 -14.50 10.41
C ARG A 95 -13.92 -15.99 10.16
N ASP A 96 -15.06 -16.54 10.58
CA ASP A 96 -15.50 -17.85 10.10
C ASP A 96 -15.85 -17.72 8.61
N LEU A 97 -15.13 -18.48 7.78
CA LEU A 97 -15.29 -18.47 6.33
C LEU A 97 -16.36 -19.47 5.85
N GLY A 98 -16.96 -20.25 6.76
CA GLY A 98 -17.95 -21.26 6.45
C GLY A 98 -17.40 -22.37 5.54
N GLU A 99 -18.28 -23.02 4.77
CA GLU A 99 -17.88 -24.11 3.88
C GLU A 99 -17.15 -23.58 2.64
N GLN A 100 -15.84 -23.85 2.57
CA GLN A 100 -14.96 -23.44 1.47
C GLN A 100 -14.92 -24.45 0.30
N LYS A 101 -15.79 -25.46 0.30
CA LYS A 101 -15.83 -26.43 -0.80
C LYS A 101 -16.41 -25.81 -2.05
N ALA A 102 -15.89 -26.22 -3.21
CA ALA A 102 -16.41 -25.76 -4.48
C ALA A 102 -17.89 -26.14 -4.65
N THR A 103 -18.73 -25.13 -4.86
CA THR A 103 -20.13 -25.34 -5.25
C THR A 103 -20.21 -25.89 -6.67
N ASP A 104 -21.31 -26.53 -7.03
CA ASP A 104 -21.44 -27.11 -8.38
C ASP A 104 -21.41 -26.06 -9.49
N SER A 105 -21.92 -24.86 -9.21
CA SER A 105 -21.77 -23.70 -10.11
C SER A 105 -20.30 -23.31 -10.31
N LEU A 106 -19.50 -23.28 -9.23
CA LEU A 106 -18.07 -22.96 -9.31
C LEU A 106 -17.30 -24.05 -10.06
N LYS A 107 -17.60 -25.34 -9.82
CA LYS A 107 -17.02 -26.46 -10.58
C LYS A 107 -17.36 -26.36 -12.07
N ALA A 108 -18.61 -26.05 -12.42
CA ALA A 108 -19.02 -25.86 -13.81
C ALA A 108 -18.29 -24.69 -14.48
N HIS A 109 -18.11 -23.57 -13.77
CA HIS A 109 -17.32 -22.43 -14.24
C HIS A 109 -15.86 -22.81 -14.46
N ALA A 110 -15.23 -23.49 -13.50
CA ALA A 110 -13.86 -23.94 -13.61
C ALA A 110 -13.64 -24.92 -14.79
N ARG A 111 -14.59 -25.84 -15.05
CA ARG A 111 -14.60 -26.71 -16.24
C ARG A 111 -14.68 -25.91 -17.54
N LYS A 112 -15.56 -24.91 -17.60
CA LYS A 112 -15.72 -24.04 -18.78
C LYS A 112 -14.41 -23.34 -19.16
N PHE A 113 -13.61 -22.94 -18.17
CA PHE A 113 -12.34 -22.25 -18.38
C PHE A 113 -11.10 -23.16 -18.24
N LYS A 114 -11.28 -24.49 -18.16
CA LYS A 114 -10.20 -25.48 -18.00
C LYS A 114 -9.26 -25.19 -16.83
N LEU A 115 -9.80 -24.67 -15.73
CA LEU A 115 -9.04 -24.30 -14.53
C LEU A 115 -8.83 -25.47 -13.55
N LEU A 116 -9.32 -26.67 -13.88
CA LEU A 116 -9.31 -27.83 -12.97
C LEU A 116 -8.09 -28.76 -13.12
N ASP A 117 -7.19 -28.48 -14.07
CA ASP A 117 -6.05 -29.37 -14.37
C ASP A 117 -4.72 -28.92 -13.73
N ALA A 118 -4.75 -28.03 -12.72
CA ALA A 118 -3.54 -27.43 -12.14
C ALA A 118 -3.40 -27.57 -10.60
N ALA A 119 -3.97 -28.62 -10.01
CA ALA A 119 -3.79 -28.95 -8.59
C ALA A 119 -3.37 -30.40 -8.40
#